data_AF-A0A0U5JAN4-F1
#
_entry.id   AF-A0A0U5JAN4-F1
#
_cell.length_a   1.000
_cell.length_b   1.000
_cell.length_c   1.000
_cell.angle_alpha   90.00
_cell.angle_beta   90.00
_cell.angle_gamma   90.00
#
_symmetry.space_group_name_H-M   'P 1'
#
loop_
_entity.id
_entity.type
_entity.pdbx_description
1 polymer ?
#
loop_
_entity_poly.entity_id
_entity_poly.type
_entity_poly.pdbx_seq_one_letter_code
_entity_poly.pdbx_strand_id
1 'polypeptide(L)'
;MKINCVAARTSIYRFLHQLMVFITLVSVLTSCESRRVIVNGLEEKEANEILVFLSTKGINATKVQAATEGGGGGKGILWNISVEETQANEAMALLNQVGLPRRRGQNLLGIFANTSLVPSGMQEKIRYQAGLAEQIASTIRKIDGVLDADVQISFPDEDPLNPNAPKQKITASVYVKHNGVLDDPNAHLTTRIKRLVSGSVNGLDYDNVTVIGDKARYGETPLGGLGGSLGDEEKQYVNVWSIVLAKDSLSRFRIIFFAFTISLVLLLLALIWLLWKFLPLLKKVGGFKQLLSFHPIQLGDIATEAKAPEATDAKKEEKAKKSEDDTANQGIDET
;
A
#
# COMPACT_ATOMS: atom_id res chain seq x y z
N MET A 1 59.90 -9.59 -11.85
CA MET A 1 58.77 -10.54 -12.03
C MET A 1 57.77 -10.53 -10.86
N LYS A 2 57.44 -9.36 -10.27
CA LYS A 2 56.41 -9.21 -9.21
C LYS A 2 55.12 -8.51 -9.69
N ILE A 3 55.19 -7.81 -10.84
CA ILE A 3 54.11 -6.95 -11.37
C ILE A 3 52.94 -7.77 -11.95
N ASN A 4 53.22 -8.93 -12.56
CA ASN A 4 52.18 -9.75 -13.24
C ASN A 4 51.28 -10.55 -12.29
N CYS A 5 51.65 -10.74 -11.03
CA CYS A 5 50.86 -11.51 -10.06
C CYS A 5 49.78 -10.65 -9.38
N VAL A 6 50.09 -9.37 -9.11
CA VAL A 6 49.12 -8.40 -8.55
C VAL A 6 48.03 -8.07 -9.57
N ALA A 7 48.38 -7.94 -10.84
CA ALA A 7 47.42 -7.69 -11.93
C ALA A 7 46.42 -8.83 -12.16
N ALA A 8 46.85 -10.09 -11.98
CA ALA A 8 45.95 -11.25 -12.09
C ALA A 8 45.01 -11.36 -10.89
N ARG A 9 45.49 -11.06 -9.67
CA ARG A 9 44.67 -11.07 -8.45
C ARG A 9 43.60 -9.97 -8.47
N THR A 10 43.94 -8.75 -8.92
CA THR A 10 42.97 -7.66 -9.06
C THR A 10 41.95 -7.91 -10.18
N SER A 11 42.34 -8.61 -11.24
CA SER A 11 41.42 -8.99 -12.33
C SER A 11 40.37 -10.02 -11.89
N ILE A 12 40.73 -10.96 -11.01
CA ILE A 12 39.80 -11.98 -10.47
C ILE A 12 38.77 -11.35 -9.51
N TYR A 13 39.21 -10.49 -8.58
CA TYR A 13 38.27 -9.79 -7.68
C TYR A 13 37.33 -8.85 -8.45
N ARG A 14 37.80 -8.21 -9.53
CA ARG A 14 36.95 -7.38 -10.41
C ARG A 14 35.90 -8.19 -11.14
N PHE A 15 36.23 -9.39 -11.62
CA PHE A 15 35.28 -10.26 -12.32
C PHE A 15 34.22 -10.85 -11.38
N LEU A 16 34.62 -11.29 -10.17
CA LEU A 16 33.70 -11.74 -9.12
C LEU A 16 32.76 -10.61 -8.66
N HIS A 17 33.29 -9.39 -8.51
CA HIS A 17 32.49 -8.22 -8.16
C HIS A 17 31.50 -7.85 -9.29
N GLN A 18 31.92 -7.93 -10.56
CA GLN A 18 31.02 -7.69 -11.70
C GLN A 18 29.90 -8.74 -11.80
N LEU A 19 30.20 -10.01 -11.53
CA LEU A 19 29.21 -11.09 -11.50
C LEU A 19 28.20 -10.87 -10.36
N MET A 20 28.68 -10.52 -9.16
CA MET A 20 27.83 -10.25 -8.00
C MET A 20 26.90 -9.05 -8.27
N VAL A 21 27.44 -7.96 -8.83
CA VAL A 21 26.67 -6.78 -9.21
C VAL A 21 25.60 -7.12 -10.26
N PHE A 22 25.94 -7.94 -11.25
CA PHE A 22 24.99 -8.38 -12.27
C PHE A 22 23.84 -9.23 -11.69
N ILE A 23 24.14 -10.16 -10.78
CA ILE A 23 23.12 -10.99 -10.10
C ILE A 23 22.21 -10.13 -9.22
N THR A 24 22.77 -9.14 -8.50
CA THR A 24 21.96 -8.21 -7.71
C THR A 24 21.09 -7.32 -8.61
N LEU A 25 21.60 -6.89 -9.77
CA LEU A 25 20.87 -6.05 -10.70
C LEU A 25 19.68 -6.80 -11.34
N VAL A 26 19.89 -8.05 -11.75
CA VAL A 26 18.82 -8.90 -12.31
C VAL A 26 17.73 -9.20 -11.28
N SER A 27 18.10 -9.41 -10.01
CA SER A 27 17.13 -9.61 -8.93
C SER A 27 16.22 -8.39 -8.74
N VAL A 28 16.79 -7.19 -8.78
CA VAL A 28 16.04 -5.92 -8.61
C VAL A 28 15.05 -5.68 -9.77
N LEU A 29 15.35 -6.15 -10.99
CA LEU A 29 14.50 -5.95 -12.17
C LEU A 29 13.22 -6.83 -12.18
N THR A 30 13.13 -7.86 -11.34
CA THR A 30 11.99 -8.81 -11.37
C THR A 30 10.85 -8.47 -10.41
N SER A 31 10.96 -7.40 -9.61
CA SER A 31 9.99 -7.08 -8.56
C SER A 31 9.08 -5.88 -8.86
N CYS A 32 8.93 -5.47 -10.12
CA CYS A 32 7.96 -4.42 -10.46
C CYS A 32 6.55 -5.02 -10.52
N GLU A 33 5.87 -5.02 -9.38
CA GLU A 33 4.42 -5.29 -9.32
C GLU A 33 3.69 -4.07 -9.89
N SER A 34 3.15 -4.19 -11.11
CA SER A 34 2.39 -3.12 -11.72
C SER A 34 0.98 -3.09 -11.14
N ARG A 35 0.69 -2.05 -10.35
CA ARG A 35 -0.64 -1.77 -9.82
C ARG A 35 -1.28 -0.63 -10.61
N ARG A 36 -2.57 -0.80 -10.92
CA ARG A 36 -3.39 0.19 -11.61
C ARG A 36 -4.50 0.70 -10.70
N VAL A 37 -4.71 2.01 -10.70
CA VAL A 37 -5.81 2.65 -9.98
C VAL A 37 -7.11 2.47 -10.78
N ILE A 38 -8.13 1.90 -10.15
CA ILE A 38 -9.43 1.59 -10.78
C ILE A 38 -10.51 2.62 -10.42
N VAL A 39 -10.48 3.16 -9.20
CA VAL A 39 -11.48 4.10 -8.71
C VAL A 39 -10.77 5.21 -7.92
N ASN A 40 -11.19 6.45 -8.15
CA ASN A 40 -10.59 7.65 -7.56
C ASN A 40 -11.60 8.46 -6.76
N GLY A 41 -11.10 9.25 -5.80
CA GLY A 41 -11.90 10.29 -5.14
C GLY A 41 -12.98 9.76 -4.19
N LEU A 42 -12.69 8.64 -3.53
CA LEU A 42 -13.63 7.97 -2.62
C LEU A 42 -13.51 8.52 -1.20
N GLU A 43 -14.64 8.54 -0.50
CA GLU A 43 -14.63 8.68 0.95
C GLU A 43 -14.17 7.39 1.62
N GLU A 44 -13.68 7.49 2.86
CA GLU A 44 -13.15 6.34 3.58
C GLU A 44 -14.16 5.19 3.70
N LYS A 45 -15.43 5.48 4.02
CA LYS A 45 -16.49 4.46 4.15
C LYS A 45 -16.69 3.70 2.85
N GLU A 46 -16.76 4.41 1.73
CA GLU A 46 -16.97 3.83 0.40
C GLU A 46 -15.74 3.06 -0.08
N ALA A 47 -14.54 3.59 0.20
CA ALA A 47 -13.30 2.90 -0.10
C ALA A 47 -13.19 1.56 0.65
N ASN A 48 -13.61 1.53 1.91
CA ASN A 48 -13.64 0.31 2.71
C ASN A 48 -14.69 -0.69 2.20
N GLU A 49 -15.87 -0.22 1.75
CA GLU A 49 -16.90 -1.09 1.14
C GLU A 49 -16.36 -1.80 -0.10
N ILE A 50 -15.70 -1.06 -1.00
CA ILE A 50 -15.11 -1.62 -2.22
C ILE A 50 -13.96 -2.58 -1.88
N LEU A 51 -13.11 -2.23 -0.91
CA LEU A 51 -12.00 -3.08 -0.47
C LEU A 51 -12.47 -4.44 0.03
N VAL A 52 -13.51 -4.46 0.88
CA VAL A 52 -14.10 -5.70 1.40
C VAL A 52 -14.76 -6.51 0.30
N PHE A 53 -15.46 -5.85 -0.63
CA PHE A 53 -16.09 -6.53 -1.76
C PHE A 53 -15.07 -7.22 -2.67
N LEU A 54 -14.00 -6.52 -3.06
CA LEU A 54 -12.94 -7.08 -3.90
C LEU A 54 -12.19 -8.21 -3.20
N SER A 55 -11.93 -8.07 -1.90
CA SER A 55 -11.34 -9.13 -1.07
C SER A 55 -12.20 -10.41 -1.06
N THR A 56 -13.52 -10.27 -0.97
CA THR A 56 -14.46 -11.40 -1.03
C THR A 56 -14.46 -12.11 -2.40
N LYS A 57 -13.99 -11.42 -3.45
CA LYS A 57 -13.82 -11.96 -4.80
C LYS A 57 -12.40 -12.42 -5.11
N GLY A 58 -11.51 -12.46 -4.11
CA GLY A 58 -10.12 -12.91 -4.29
C GLY A 58 -9.20 -11.89 -4.99
N ILE A 59 -9.65 -10.65 -5.18
CA ILE A 59 -8.87 -9.58 -5.83
C ILE A 59 -8.10 -8.80 -4.78
N ASN A 60 -6.78 -8.72 -4.93
CA ASN A 60 -5.93 -7.94 -4.02
C ASN A 60 -6.04 -6.45 -4.37
N ALA A 61 -6.83 -5.72 -3.57
CA ALA A 61 -6.98 -4.29 -3.68
C ALA A 61 -6.23 -3.58 -2.53
N THR A 62 -5.57 -2.47 -2.85
CA THR A 62 -4.86 -1.62 -1.91
C THR A 62 -5.42 -0.20 -1.96
N LYS A 63 -5.73 0.33 -0.77
CA LYS A 63 -6.20 1.71 -0.59
C LYS A 63 -4.99 2.66 -0.57
N VAL A 64 -5.01 3.67 -1.44
CA VAL A 64 -3.96 4.70 -1.57
C VAL A 64 -4.60 6.07 -1.34
N GLN A 65 -3.95 6.96 -0.60
CA GLN A 65 -4.46 8.33 -0.45
C GLN A 65 -4.38 9.06 -1.79
N ALA A 66 -5.46 9.72 -2.19
CA ALA A 66 -5.45 10.54 -3.38
C ALA A 66 -4.58 11.77 -3.13
N ALA A 67 -3.59 12.01 -3.99
CA ALA A 67 -2.87 13.27 -3.99
C ALA A 67 -3.86 14.36 -4.43
N THR A 68 -4.40 15.12 -3.48
CA THR A 68 -5.22 16.30 -3.77
C THR A 68 -4.32 17.40 -4.33
N GLU A 69 -4.13 17.39 -5.65
CA GLU A 69 -3.59 18.52 -6.39
C GLU A 69 -4.64 19.64 -6.40
N GLY A 70 -4.48 20.63 -5.50
CA GLY A 70 -5.04 21.95 -5.67
C GLY A 70 -6.26 22.31 -4.80
N GLY A 71 -6.11 23.41 -4.07
CA GLY A 71 -7.21 24.28 -3.68
C GLY A 71 -7.70 24.10 -2.25
N GLY A 72 -7.21 24.94 -1.34
CA GLY A 72 -7.67 25.04 0.03
C GLY A 72 -9.19 25.18 0.13
N GLY A 73 -9.78 24.38 1.01
CA GLY A 73 -11.21 24.46 1.31
C GLY A 73 -11.79 23.11 1.74
N GLY A 74 -11.34 22.58 2.88
CA GLY A 74 -12.12 21.66 3.73
C GLY A 74 -12.72 20.38 3.10
N LYS A 75 -12.28 19.93 1.92
CA LYS A 75 -12.71 18.63 1.38
C LYS A 75 -11.84 17.54 1.98
N GLY A 76 -12.48 16.62 2.70
CA GLY A 76 -11.85 15.55 3.46
C GLY A 76 -10.90 14.67 2.63
N ILE A 77 -10.10 13.87 3.34
CA ILE A 77 -9.09 12.97 2.76
C ILE A 77 -9.77 12.01 1.79
N LEU A 78 -9.45 12.15 0.49
CA LEU A 78 -9.96 11.27 -0.56
C LEU A 78 -9.04 10.06 -0.73
N TRP A 79 -9.63 8.94 -1.09
CA TRP A 79 -8.95 7.66 -1.26
C TRP A 79 -9.13 7.14 -2.68
N ASN A 80 -8.09 6.50 -3.18
CA ASN A 80 -8.05 5.80 -4.45
C ASN A 80 -7.87 4.31 -4.17
N ILE A 81 -8.41 3.46 -5.04
CA ILE A 81 -8.26 2.00 -4.94
C ILE A 81 -7.42 1.51 -6.11
N SER A 82 -6.33 0.83 -5.77
CA SER A 82 -5.40 0.23 -6.72
C SER A 82 -5.47 -1.30 -6.64
N VAL A 83 -5.38 -1.96 -7.78
CA VAL A 83 -5.37 -3.42 -7.92
C VAL A 83 -4.21 -3.83 -8.82
N GLU A 84 -3.87 -5.11 -8.86
CA GLU A 84 -2.90 -5.62 -9.84
C GLU A 84 -3.40 -5.35 -11.27
N GLU A 85 -2.49 -4.96 -12.17
CA GLU A 85 -2.84 -4.59 -13.55
C GLU A 85 -3.53 -5.74 -14.31
N THR A 86 -3.15 -6.98 -14.04
CA THR A 86 -3.75 -8.20 -14.60
C THR A 86 -5.23 -8.37 -14.22
N GLN A 87 -5.61 -7.92 -13.02
CA GLN A 87 -6.95 -8.07 -12.46
C GLN A 87 -7.82 -6.80 -12.62
N ALA A 88 -7.27 -5.71 -13.18
CA ALA A 88 -7.96 -4.42 -13.23
C ALA A 88 -9.30 -4.46 -13.99
N ASN A 89 -9.35 -5.15 -15.12
CA ASN A 89 -10.57 -5.25 -15.94
C ASN A 89 -11.66 -6.07 -15.25
N GLU A 90 -11.26 -7.18 -14.62
CA GLU A 90 -12.17 -8.04 -13.85
C GLU A 90 -12.74 -7.31 -12.63
N ALA A 91 -11.88 -6.61 -11.88
CA ALA A 91 -12.30 -5.78 -10.76
C ALA A 91 -13.32 -4.73 -11.18
N MET A 92 -13.09 -4.00 -12.28
CA MET A 92 -14.03 -3.02 -12.81
C MET A 92 -15.36 -3.65 -13.23
N ALA A 93 -15.35 -4.82 -13.88
CA ALA A 93 -16.57 -5.52 -14.26
C ALA A 93 -17.40 -5.95 -13.04
N LEU A 94 -16.76 -6.47 -12.00
CA LEU A 94 -17.41 -6.88 -10.75
C LEU A 94 -18.00 -5.68 -9.99
N LEU A 95 -17.29 -4.55 -9.95
CA LEU A 95 -17.81 -3.33 -9.32
C LEU A 95 -19.03 -2.79 -10.05
N ASN A 96 -19.00 -2.76 -11.38
CA ASN A 96 -20.12 -2.34 -12.20
C ASN A 96 -21.35 -3.25 -12.02
N GLN A 97 -21.15 -4.56 -11.85
CA GLN A 97 -22.25 -5.51 -11.61
C GLN A 97 -23.00 -5.23 -10.30
N VAL A 98 -22.31 -4.71 -9.29
CA VAL A 98 -22.89 -4.37 -7.97
C VAL A 98 -23.29 -2.90 -7.87
N GLY A 99 -22.90 -2.07 -8.86
CA GLY A 99 -23.19 -0.63 -8.87
C GLY A 99 -22.32 0.16 -7.88
N LEU A 100 -21.10 -0.29 -7.61
CA LEU A 100 -20.09 0.46 -6.86
C LEU A 100 -19.20 1.25 -7.83
N PRO A 101 -18.75 2.48 -7.50
CA PRO A 101 -19.09 3.29 -6.33
C PRO A 101 -20.55 3.76 -6.33
N ARG A 102 -21.15 3.91 -5.15
CA ARG A 102 -22.56 4.29 -5.02
C ARG A 102 -22.72 5.76 -5.37
N ARG A 103 -23.66 6.08 -6.27
CA ARG A 103 -24.04 7.48 -6.50
C ARG A 103 -24.65 8.05 -5.24
N ARG A 104 -24.11 9.17 -4.75
CA ARG A 104 -24.73 9.89 -3.62
C ARG A 104 -26.06 10.45 -4.07
N GLY A 105 -27.11 10.18 -3.29
CA GLY A 105 -28.39 10.85 -3.45
C GLY A 105 -28.23 12.34 -3.21
N GLN A 106 -28.92 13.17 -4.01
CA GLN A 106 -29.07 14.57 -3.69
C GLN A 106 -30.16 14.70 -2.63
N ASN A 107 -29.85 15.32 -1.49
CA ASN A 107 -30.86 15.65 -0.50
C ASN A 107 -31.61 16.91 -0.95
N LEU A 108 -32.93 16.90 -0.78
CA LEU A 108 -33.81 18.04 -1.05
C LEU A 108 -33.29 19.33 -0.39
N LEU A 109 -32.77 19.21 0.84
CA LEU A 109 -32.18 20.33 1.57
C LEU A 109 -30.93 20.90 0.87
N GLY A 110 -30.11 20.04 0.26
CA GLY A 110 -28.91 20.45 -0.47
C GLY A 110 -29.21 21.15 -1.79
N ILE A 111 -30.31 20.78 -2.46
CA ILE A 111 -30.77 21.45 -3.69
C ILE A 111 -31.29 22.86 -3.37
N PHE A 112 -32.14 22.97 -2.33
CA PHE A 112 -32.75 24.25 -1.97
C PHE A 112 -31.81 25.21 -1.23
N ALA A 113 -30.81 24.71 -0.49
CA ALA A 113 -29.78 25.58 0.11
C ALA A 113 -29.01 26.42 -0.93
N ASN A 114 -28.98 25.97 -2.18
CA ASN A 114 -28.31 26.68 -3.28
C ASN A 114 -29.23 27.62 -4.09
N THR A 115 -30.53 27.64 -3.81
CA THR A 115 -31.50 28.51 -4.51
C THR A 115 -31.93 29.67 -3.61
N SER A 116 -31.43 30.87 -3.90
CA SER A 116 -31.73 32.10 -3.14
C SER A 116 -33.16 32.67 -3.36
N LEU A 117 -34.01 31.99 -4.15
CA LEU A 117 -35.30 32.52 -4.62
C LEU A 117 -36.52 31.79 -4.04
N VAL A 118 -36.36 30.91 -3.04
CA VAL A 118 -37.50 30.20 -2.42
C VAL A 118 -38.12 31.04 -1.30
N PRO A 119 -39.47 31.16 -1.19
CA PRO A 119 -40.12 31.82 -0.07
C PRO A 119 -39.72 31.20 1.29
N SER A 120 -39.52 32.04 2.32
CA SER A 120 -39.07 31.59 3.66
C SER A 120 -39.97 30.52 4.27
N GLY A 121 -41.30 30.65 4.16
CA GLY A 121 -42.25 29.68 4.71
C GLY A 121 -42.15 28.29 4.08
N MET A 122 -41.83 28.20 2.78
CA MET A 122 -41.61 26.91 2.13
C MET A 122 -40.31 26.27 2.60
N GLN A 123 -39.25 27.06 2.81
CA GLN A 123 -37.97 26.56 3.33
C GLN A 123 -38.11 26.00 4.74
N GLU A 124 -38.82 26.69 5.63
CA GLU A 124 -39.08 26.22 6.99
C GLU A 124 -39.86 24.89 7.00
N LYS A 125 -40.89 24.78 6.16
CA LYS A 125 -41.66 23.53 5.98
C LYS A 125 -40.76 22.38 5.53
N ILE A 126 -39.94 22.59 4.50
CA ILE A 126 -39.01 21.56 3.99
C ILE A 126 -38.00 21.15 5.06
N ARG A 127 -37.43 22.11 5.80
CA ARG A 127 -36.48 21.84 6.89
C ARG A 127 -37.11 21.03 8.02
N TYR A 128 -38.33 21.39 8.41
CA TYR A 128 -39.07 20.65 9.43
C TYR A 128 -39.34 19.21 8.98
N GLN A 129 -39.83 19.02 7.75
CA GLN A 129 -40.12 17.70 7.18
C GLN A 129 -38.86 16.83 7.09
N ALA A 130 -37.75 17.38 6.57
CA ALA A 130 -36.48 16.68 6.47
C ALA A 130 -35.89 16.32 7.85
N GLY A 131 -35.99 17.23 8.82
CA GLY A 131 -35.55 16.99 10.20
C GLY A 131 -36.37 15.89 10.90
N LEU A 132 -37.69 15.91 10.72
CA LEU A 132 -38.57 14.87 11.27
C LEU A 132 -38.29 13.51 10.64
N ALA A 133 -38.13 13.46 9.32
CA ALA A 133 -37.77 12.24 8.60
C ALA A 133 -36.44 11.65 9.09
N GLU A 134 -35.39 12.48 9.24
CA GLU A 134 -34.08 12.04 9.72
C GLU A 134 -34.13 11.58 11.19
N GLN A 135 -34.90 12.25 12.04
CA GLN A 135 -35.06 11.84 13.44
C GLN A 135 -35.72 10.46 13.55
N ILE A 136 -36.75 10.19 12.75
CA ILE A 136 -37.42 8.87 12.71
C ILE A 136 -36.46 7.83 12.12
N ALA A 137 -35.76 8.13 11.02
CA ALA A 137 -34.77 7.25 10.41
C ALA A 137 -33.67 6.86 11.42
N SER A 138 -33.10 7.85 12.13
CA SER A 138 -32.10 7.64 13.18
C SER A 138 -32.63 6.75 14.32
N THR A 139 -33.91 6.87 14.67
CA THR A 139 -34.54 6.02 15.68
C THR A 139 -34.70 4.58 15.19
N ILE A 140 -35.08 4.38 13.92
CA ILE A 140 -35.18 3.04 13.32
C ILE A 140 -33.80 2.37 13.23
N ARG A 141 -32.73 3.12 12.93
CA ARG A 141 -31.35 2.61 12.90
C ARG A 141 -30.83 2.12 14.27
N LYS A 142 -31.47 2.49 15.38
CA LYS A 142 -31.13 1.99 16.73
C LYS A 142 -31.67 0.58 17.00
N ILE A 143 -32.55 0.06 16.14
CA ILE A 143 -33.12 -1.27 16.31
C ILE A 143 -32.08 -2.30 15.87
N ASP A 144 -31.86 -3.32 16.70
CA ASP A 144 -30.93 -4.41 16.39
C ASP A 144 -31.30 -5.10 15.07
N GLY A 145 -30.29 -5.25 14.21
CA GLY A 145 -30.44 -5.85 12.88
C GLY A 145 -30.84 -4.87 11.76
N VAL A 146 -31.15 -3.61 12.09
CA VAL A 146 -31.26 -2.54 11.09
C VAL A 146 -29.89 -1.93 10.83
N LEU A 147 -29.46 -1.95 9.57
CA LEU A 147 -28.16 -1.43 9.14
C LEU A 147 -28.29 0.00 8.60
N ASP A 148 -29.37 0.28 7.90
CA ASP A 148 -29.70 1.60 7.41
C ASP A 148 -31.21 1.78 7.28
N ALA A 149 -31.67 3.03 7.33
CA ALA A 149 -33.08 3.36 7.17
C ALA A 149 -33.23 4.74 6.54
N ASP A 150 -34.17 4.88 5.62
CA ASP A 150 -34.57 6.14 5.03
C ASP A 150 -36.08 6.29 5.15
N VAL A 151 -36.53 7.48 5.54
CA VAL A 151 -37.95 7.78 5.74
C VAL A 151 -38.34 8.95 4.86
N GLN A 152 -39.42 8.80 4.11
CA GLN A 152 -40.01 9.86 3.32
C GLN A 152 -41.46 10.05 3.73
N ILE A 153 -41.81 11.29 4.09
CA ILE A 153 -43.15 11.65 4.55
C ILE A 153 -43.75 12.63 3.55
N SER A 154 -44.95 12.32 3.07
CA SER A 154 -45.70 13.20 2.17
C SER A 154 -46.81 13.88 2.95
N PHE A 155 -46.70 15.21 3.06
CA PHE A 155 -47.73 16.05 3.66
C PHE A 155 -48.53 16.72 2.54
N PRO A 156 -49.83 16.42 2.41
CA PRO A 156 -50.65 17.10 1.42
C PRO A 156 -50.80 18.58 1.78
N ASP A 157 -50.93 19.41 0.75
CA ASP A 157 -51.18 20.84 0.93
C ASP A 157 -52.64 21.07 1.31
N GLU A 158 -52.86 21.92 2.32
CA GLU A 158 -54.20 22.37 2.67
C GLU A 158 -54.57 23.54 1.74
N ASP A 159 -55.68 23.41 1.01
CA ASP A 159 -56.22 24.51 0.21
C ASP A 159 -56.93 25.52 1.14
N PRO A 160 -56.37 26.72 1.37
CA PRO A 160 -56.97 27.71 2.26
C PRO A 160 -58.28 28.28 1.71
N LEU A 161 -58.58 28.09 0.42
CA LEU A 161 -59.80 28.58 -0.24
C LEU A 161 -60.96 27.58 -0.15
N ASN A 162 -60.69 26.32 0.18
CA ASN A 162 -61.73 25.29 0.33
C ASN A 162 -61.52 24.43 1.60
N PRO A 163 -61.90 24.97 2.78
CA PRO A 163 -61.75 24.26 4.05
C PRO A 163 -62.62 23.00 4.18
N ASN A 164 -63.61 22.81 3.30
CA ASN A 164 -64.49 21.64 3.27
C ASN A 164 -64.02 20.54 2.30
N ALA A 165 -62.93 20.76 1.54
CA ALA A 165 -62.35 19.72 0.72
C ALA A 165 -61.88 18.55 1.61
N PRO A 166 -62.07 17.28 1.19
CA PRO A 166 -61.58 16.15 1.95
C PRO A 166 -60.06 16.25 2.07
N LYS A 167 -59.57 16.44 3.31
CA LYS A 167 -58.14 16.47 3.58
C LYS A 167 -57.52 15.17 3.11
N GLN A 168 -56.57 15.26 2.18
CA GLN A 168 -55.79 14.08 1.79
C GLN A 168 -55.06 13.56 3.03
N LYS A 169 -54.93 12.24 3.13
CA LYS A 169 -54.27 11.62 4.27
C LYS A 169 -52.75 11.75 4.12
N ILE A 170 -52.06 11.95 5.25
CA ILE A 170 -50.60 11.90 5.30
C ILE A 170 -50.16 10.46 5.00
N THR A 171 -49.11 10.32 4.20
CA THR A 171 -48.53 9.02 3.84
C THR A 171 -47.03 9.00 4.15
N ALA A 172 -46.51 7.83 4.50
CA ALA A 172 -45.09 7.63 4.74
C ALA A 172 -44.57 6.37 4.05
N SER A 173 -43.39 6.49 3.46
CA SER A 173 -42.62 5.38 2.92
C SER A 173 -41.34 5.23 3.72
N VAL A 174 -41.07 4.02 4.18
CA VAL A 174 -39.90 3.69 4.99
C VAL A 174 -39.12 2.62 4.27
N TYR A 175 -37.90 2.94 3.90
CA TYR A 175 -36.93 1.98 3.39
C TYR A 175 -36.03 1.52 4.54
N VAL A 176 -35.84 0.21 4.67
CA VAL A 176 -35.03 -0.38 5.74
C VAL A 176 -34.09 -1.41 5.15
N LYS A 177 -32.79 -1.19 5.33
CA LYS A 177 -31.77 -2.18 5.03
C LYS A 177 -31.48 -2.98 6.30
N HIS A 178 -31.66 -4.29 6.26
CA HIS A 178 -31.54 -5.16 7.45
C HIS A 178 -30.65 -6.38 7.21
N ASN A 179 -30.17 -6.99 8.28
CA ASN A 179 -29.35 -8.21 8.26
C ASN A 179 -30.19 -9.52 8.31
N GLY A 180 -31.42 -9.51 7.77
CA GLY A 180 -32.34 -10.65 7.82
C GLY A 180 -33.41 -10.60 8.93
N VAL A 181 -33.26 -9.75 9.95
CA VAL A 181 -34.23 -9.66 11.08
C VAL A 181 -35.66 -9.27 10.65
N LEU A 182 -35.82 -8.55 9.53
CA LEU A 182 -37.14 -8.21 9.00
C LEU A 182 -37.85 -9.38 8.30
N ASP A 183 -37.09 -10.36 7.81
CA ASP A 183 -37.62 -11.55 7.14
C ASP A 183 -38.12 -12.59 8.16
N ASP A 184 -37.71 -12.46 9.43
CA ASP A 184 -38.13 -13.35 10.50
C ASP A 184 -39.61 -13.11 10.86
N PRO A 185 -40.50 -14.10 10.62
CA PRO A 185 -41.94 -13.93 10.86
C PRO A 185 -42.26 -13.67 12.34
N ASN A 186 -41.39 -14.09 13.25
CA ASN A 186 -41.55 -13.93 14.70
C ASN A 186 -41.11 -12.56 15.21
N ALA A 187 -40.25 -11.84 14.47
CA ALA A 187 -39.71 -10.56 14.93
C ALA A 187 -40.78 -9.44 14.89
N HIS A 188 -41.80 -9.58 14.04
CA HIS A 188 -42.84 -8.57 13.78
C HIS A 188 -42.27 -7.15 13.59
N LEU A 189 -41.06 -7.04 13.05
CA LEU A 189 -40.31 -5.79 12.99
C LEU A 189 -41.02 -4.76 12.10
N THR A 190 -41.60 -5.19 10.98
CA THR A 190 -42.43 -4.34 10.11
C THR A 190 -43.57 -3.67 10.88
N THR A 191 -44.26 -4.42 11.73
CA THR A 191 -45.36 -3.90 12.56
C THR A 191 -44.85 -2.88 13.58
N ARG A 192 -43.69 -3.13 14.21
CA ARG A 192 -43.07 -2.19 15.16
C ARG A 192 -42.67 -0.90 14.48
N ILE A 193 -42.05 -0.97 13.30
CA ILE A 193 -41.67 0.20 12.50
C ILE A 193 -42.92 1.01 12.12
N LYS A 194 -43.97 0.36 11.60
CA LYS A 194 -45.21 1.06 11.26
C LYS A 194 -45.82 1.80 12.46
N ARG A 195 -45.86 1.16 13.64
CA ARG A 195 -46.35 1.79 14.89
C ARG A 195 -45.50 2.96 15.35
N LEU A 196 -44.17 2.83 15.26
CA LEU A 196 -43.23 3.91 15.59
C LEU A 196 -43.49 5.13 14.71
N VAL A 197 -43.61 4.91 13.40
CA VAL A 197 -43.77 5.97 12.40
C VAL A 197 -45.14 6.65 12.54
N SER A 198 -46.23 5.88 12.65
CA SER A 198 -47.57 6.43 12.85
C SER A 198 -47.70 7.18 14.18
N GLY A 199 -47.01 6.75 15.23
CA GLY A 199 -46.97 7.45 16.52
C GLY A 199 -46.08 8.70 16.54
N SER A 200 -45.14 8.82 15.60
CA SER A 200 -44.20 9.95 15.54
C SER A 200 -44.70 11.11 14.67
N VAL A 201 -45.72 10.89 13.84
CA VAL A 201 -46.26 11.89 12.91
C VAL A 201 -47.75 12.11 13.21
N ASN A 202 -48.10 13.35 13.55
CA ASN A 202 -49.48 13.72 13.84
C ASN A 202 -50.37 13.54 12.59
N GLY A 203 -51.48 12.82 12.73
CA GLY A 203 -52.43 12.58 11.64
C GLY A 203 -51.99 11.52 10.62
N LEU A 204 -50.90 10.80 10.88
CA LEU A 204 -50.50 9.64 10.09
C LEU A 204 -51.15 8.36 10.61
N ASP A 205 -51.94 7.73 9.75
CA ASP A 205 -52.58 6.46 10.04
C ASP A 205 -51.61 5.28 9.86
N TYR A 206 -51.81 4.20 10.61
CA TYR A 206 -51.01 2.99 10.55
C TYR A 206 -51.02 2.36 9.14
N ASP A 207 -52.19 2.37 8.49
CA ASP A 207 -52.38 1.78 7.16
C ASP A 207 -51.72 2.59 6.04
N ASN A 208 -51.40 3.87 6.29
CA ASN A 208 -50.73 4.74 5.33
C ASN A 208 -49.19 4.71 5.43
N VAL A 209 -48.64 3.77 6.21
CA VAL A 209 -47.20 3.54 6.31
C VAL A 209 -46.83 2.31 5.49
N THR A 210 -46.03 2.54 4.45
CA THR A 210 -45.44 1.49 3.62
C THR A 210 -44.00 1.26 4.08
N VAL A 211 -43.66 0.01 4.40
CA VAL A 211 -42.31 -0.39 4.80
C VAL A 211 -41.76 -1.34 3.76
N ILE A 212 -40.58 -1.03 3.24
CA ILE A 212 -39.88 -1.80 2.22
C ILE A 212 -38.55 -2.26 2.83
N GLY A 213 -38.37 -3.57 2.91
CA GLY A 213 -37.16 -4.21 3.41
C GLY A 213 -36.21 -4.60 2.28
N ASP A 214 -34.92 -4.31 2.45
CA ASP A 214 -33.85 -4.90 1.64
C ASP A 214 -32.86 -5.66 2.54
N LYS A 215 -32.66 -6.94 2.24
CA LYS A 215 -31.72 -7.79 2.97
C LYS A 215 -30.29 -7.48 2.51
N ALA A 216 -29.42 -7.14 3.46
CA ALA A 216 -28.02 -6.88 3.17
C ALA A 216 -27.28 -8.16 2.77
N ARG A 217 -26.90 -8.25 1.49
CA ARG A 217 -26.15 -9.37 0.90
C ARG A 217 -24.75 -9.63 1.53
N TYR A 218 -24.20 -8.67 2.27
CA TYR A 218 -22.84 -8.74 2.81
C TYR A 218 -22.76 -9.03 4.33
N GLY A 219 -23.89 -9.18 5.02
CA GLY A 219 -23.90 -9.50 6.45
C GLY A 219 -23.60 -10.96 6.77
N GLU A 220 -23.73 -11.85 5.77
CA GLU A 220 -23.62 -13.30 5.94
C GLU A 220 -22.42 -13.88 5.18
N THR A 221 -21.32 -13.14 5.04
CA THR A 221 -20.06 -13.84 4.74
C THR A 221 -19.66 -14.48 6.07
N PRO A 222 -19.83 -15.80 6.28
CA PRO A 222 -19.32 -16.41 7.48
C PRO A 222 -17.84 -16.05 7.53
N LEU A 223 -17.37 -15.59 8.68
CA LEU A 223 -15.96 -15.35 8.93
C LEU A 223 -15.10 -16.63 8.66
N GLY A 224 -15.74 -17.79 8.46
CA GLY A 224 -15.14 -19.02 7.94
C GLY A 224 -14.79 -19.02 6.45
N GLY A 225 -15.31 -18.09 5.65
CA GLY A 225 -14.94 -17.89 4.23
C GLY A 225 -13.56 -17.27 4.05
N LEU A 226 -13.07 -16.52 5.05
CA LEU A 226 -11.66 -16.11 5.13
C LEU A 226 -10.71 -17.30 5.37
N GLY A 227 -11.25 -18.46 5.79
CA GLY A 227 -10.53 -19.74 5.81
C GLY A 227 -10.85 -20.66 4.61
N GLY A 228 -11.85 -20.31 3.79
CA GLY A 228 -12.33 -21.11 2.67
C GLY A 228 -11.69 -20.77 1.31
N SER A 229 -11.09 -19.59 1.16
CA SER A 229 -10.29 -19.22 -0.03
C SER A 229 -8.91 -19.93 -0.07
N LEU A 230 -8.82 -21.10 0.55
CA LEU A 230 -7.72 -22.07 0.40
C LEU A 230 -8.16 -23.36 -0.31
N GLY A 231 -9.42 -23.46 -0.75
CA GLY A 231 -9.89 -24.58 -1.55
C GLY A 231 -10.76 -24.11 -2.70
N ASP A 232 -10.44 -24.55 -3.91
CA ASP A 232 -11.23 -24.40 -5.15
C ASP A 232 -11.16 -23.07 -5.92
N GLU A 233 -10.04 -22.36 -5.82
CA GLU A 233 -9.45 -21.86 -7.06
C GLU A 233 -8.65 -23.02 -7.65
N GLU A 234 -9.13 -23.64 -8.73
CA GLU A 234 -8.30 -24.43 -9.64
C GLU A 234 -7.25 -23.50 -10.26
N LYS A 235 -6.29 -23.03 -9.45
CA LYS A 235 -5.02 -22.50 -9.94
C LYS A 235 -4.45 -23.65 -10.72
N GLN A 236 -4.55 -23.60 -12.05
CA GLN A 236 -4.09 -24.68 -12.90
C GLN A 236 -2.58 -24.82 -12.72
N TYR A 237 -2.19 -25.69 -11.82
CA TYR A 237 -0.80 -25.97 -11.54
C TYR A 237 -0.23 -26.75 -12.71
N VAL A 238 0.91 -26.30 -13.21
CA VAL A 238 1.66 -27.05 -14.21
C VAL A 238 2.85 -27.67 -13.49
N ASN A 239 2.95 -29.00 -13.54
CA ASN A 239 4.11 -29.70 -13.05
C ASN A 239 5.26 -29.53 -14.03
N VAL A 240 6.28 -28.79 -13.62
CA VAL A 240 7.54 -28.71 -14.36
C VAL A 240 8.60 -29.35 -13.48
N TRP A 241 9.08 -30.53 -13.87
CA TRP A 241 10.17 -31.24 -13.18
C TRP A 241 9.92 -31.42 -11.67
N SER A 242 8.80 -32.06 -11.32
CA SER A 242 8.41 -32.38 -9.94
C SER A 242 8.13 -31.19 -9.01
N ILE A 243 8.20 -29.96 -9.50
CA ILE A 243 7.79 -28.76 -8.76
C ILE A 243 6.45 -28.28 -9.33
N VAL A 244 5.50 -28.03 -8.41
CA VAL A 244 4.17 -27.53 -8.71
C VAL A 244 4.25 -26.00 -8.80
N LEU A 245 4.03 -25.41 -9.98
CA LEU A 245 4.05 -23.95 -10.16
C LEU A 245 2.71 -23.41 -10.70
N ALA A 246 2.32 -22.25 -10.17
CA ALA A 246 1.18 -21.48 -10.67
C ALA A 246 1.50 -20.85 -12.04
N LYS A 247 0.51 -20.82 -12.95
CA LYS A 247 0.66 -20.36 -14.33
C LYS A 247 1.22 -18.94 -14.47
N ASP A 248 0.80 -18.00 -13.62
CA ASP A 248 1.28 -16.61 -13.68
C ASP A 248 2.77 -16.47 -13.34
N SER A 249 3.31 -17.42 -12.56
CA SER A 249 4.70 -17.42 -12.13
C SER A 249 5.62 -18.23 -13.05
N LEU A 250 5.09 -18.92 -14.07
CA LEU A 250 5.89 -19.74 -14.99
C LEU A 250 6.90 -18.90 -15.79
N SER A 251 6.50 -17.73 -16.26
CA SER A 251 7.37 -16.86 -17.06
C SER A 251 8.54 -16.33 -16.23
N ARG A 252 8.25 -15.86 -15.01
CA ARG A 252 9.23 -15.37 -14.04
C ARG A 252 10.17 -16.49 -13.61
N PHE A 253 9.63 -17.66 -13.27
CA PHE A 253 10.42 -18.83 -12.92
C PHE A 253 11.34 -19.28 -14.05
N ARG A 254 10.84 -19.33 -15.30
CA ARG A 254 11.62 -19.70 -16.48
C ARG A 254 12.80 -18.75 -16.69
N ILE A 255 12.57 -17.44 -16.56
CA ILE A 255 13.62 -16.43 -16.70
C ILE A 255 14.67 -16.60 -15.58
N ILE A 256 14.25 -16.75 -14.33
CA ILE A 256 15.16 -16.94 -13.19
C ILE A 256 15.97 -18.23 -13.34
N PHE A 257 15.32 -19.34 -13.70
CA PHE A 257 15.97 -20.64 -13.88
C PHE A 257 17.01 -20.61 -15.01
N PHE A 258 16.66 -20.05 -16.17
CA PHE A 258 17.62 -19.92 -17.26
C PHE A 258 18.74 -18.91 -16.96
N ALA A 259 18.44 -17.79 -16.29
CA ALA A 259 19.48 -16.85 -15.87
C ALA A 259 20.46 -17.48 -14.86
N PHE A 260 19.94 -18.22 -13.87
CA PHE A 260 20.76 -18.91 -12.88
C PHE A 260 21.63 -20.00 -13.50
N THR A 261 21.06 -20.83 -14.39
CA THR A 261 21.81 -21.88 -15.09
C THR A 261 22.89 -21.29 -16.00
N ILE A 262 22.60 -20.24 -16.76
CA ILE A 262 23.61 -19.53 -17.58
C ILE A 262 24.72 -18.95 -16.69
N SER A 263 24.36 -18.33 -15.55
CA SER A 263 25.35 -17.80 -14.60
C SER A 263 26.25 -18.91 -14.04
N LEU A 264 25.70 -20.08 -13.72
CA LEU A 264 26.46 -21.21 -13.19
C LEU A 264 27.42 -21.79 -14.23
N VAL A 265 26.98 -21.88 -15.49
CA VAL A 265 27.82 -22.30 -16.62
C VAL A 265 28.97 -21.30 -16.85
N LEU A 266 28.67 -20.00 -16.84
CA LEU A 266 29.70 -18.95 -16.97
C LEU A 266 30.72 -19.01 -15.83
N LEU A 267 30.28 -19.28 -14.59
CA LEU A 267 31.16 -19.44 -13.44
C LEU A 267 32.07 -20.66 -13.62
N LEU A 268 31.54 -21.81 -14.04
CA LEU A 268 32.35 -23.01 -14.31
C LEU A 268 33.37 -22.77 -15.41
N LEU A 269 32.97 -22.14 -16.53
CA LEU A 269 33.88 -21.80 -17.62
C LEU A 269 34.99 -20.84 -17.15
N ALA A 270 34.66 -19.84 -16.33
CA ALA A 270 35.65 -18.95 -15.73
C ALA A 270 36.61 -19.70 -14.79
N LEU A 271 36.12 -20.66 -14.00
CA LEU A 271 36.91 -21.47 -13.08
C LEU A 271 37.86 -22.40 -13.86
N ILE A 272 37.38 -23.04 -14.92
CA ILE A 272 38.19 -23.86 -15.83
C ILE A 272 39.27 -23.00 -16.53
N TRP A 273 38.89 -21.83 -17.02
CA TRP A 273 39.84 -20.89 -17.64
C TRP A 273 40.91 -20.43 -16.65
N LEU A 274 40.52 -20.14 -15.41
CA LEU A 274 41.43 -19.76 -14.32
C LEU A 274 42.37 -20.92 -13.98
N LEU A 275 41.87 -22.14 -13.80
CA LEU A 275 42.68 -23.34 -13.57
C LEU A 275 43.69 -23.56 -14.70
N TRP A 276 43.26 -23.48 -15.96
CA TRP A 276 44.12 -23.64 -17.12
C TRP A 276 45.22 -22.57 -17.18
N LYS A 277 44.89 -21.32 -16.80
CA LYS A 277 45.85 -20.21 -16.75
C LYS A 277 46.79 -20.25 -15.53
N PHE A 278 46.32 -20.77 -14.40
CA PHE A 278 47.04 -20.80 -13.12
C PHE A 278 47.93 -22.05 -12.98
N LEU A 279 47.56 -23.17 -13.62
CA LEU A 279 48.37 -24.40 -13.70
C LEU A 279 49.82 -24.18 -14.20
N PRO A 280 50.10 -23.44 -15.28
CA PRO A 280 51.48 -23.20 -15.72
C PRO A 280 52.26 -22.26 -14.80
N LEU A 281 51.58 -21.39 -14.05
CA LEU A 281 52.20 -20.54 -13.03
C LEU A 281 52.57 -21.36 -11.79
N LEU A 282 51.71 -22.30 -11.38
CA LEU A 282 51.96 -23.18 -10.24
C LEU A 282 53.09 -24.19 -10.48
N LYS A 283 53.24 -24.68 -11.73
CA LYS A 283 54.37 -25.53 -12.12
C LYS A 283 55.73 -24.83 -12.03
N LYS A 284 55.78 -23.49 -12.18
CA LYS A 284 57.02 -22.70 -12.09
C LYS A 284 57.43 -22.33 -10.66
N VAL A 285 56.51 -22.43 -9.68
CA VAL A 285 56.72 -21.99 -8.28
C VAL A 285 56.69 -23.17 -7.30
N GLY A 286 57.07 -24.38 -7.73
CA GLY A 286 57.25 -25.50 -6.77
C GLY A 286 55.95 -26.15 -6.24
N GLY A 287 54.84 -26.02 -6.96
CA GLY A 287 53.62 -26.82 -6.74
C GLY A 287 52.82 -26.50 -5.47
N PHE A 288 51.61 -27.09 -5.39
CA PHE A 288 50.60 -26.87 -4.34
C PHE A 288 51.09 -27.11 -2.89
N LYS A 289 52.24 -27.76 -2.68
CA LYS A 289 52.76 -28.07 -1.34
C LYS A 289 53.30 -26.84 -0.60
N GLN A 290 53.77 -25.80 -1.29
CA GLN A 290 54.28 -24.57 -0.65
C GLN A 290 53.18 -23.57 -0.24
N LEU A 291 51.99 -23.63 -0.88
CA LEU A 291 50.84 -22.79 -0.54
C LEU A 291 50.16 -23.16 0.79
N LEU A 292 50.38 -24.39 1.26
CA LEU A 292 49.85 -24.91 2.53
C LEU A 292 50.88 -24.94 3.67
N SER A 293 52.15 -24.63 3.39
CA SER A 293 53.16 -24.44 4.45
C SER A 293 53.20 -22.97 4.86
N PHE A 294 52.43 -22.62 5.89
CA PHE A 294 52.60 -21.36 6.62
C PHE A 294 54.05 -21.27 7.15
N HIS A 295 54.88 -20.40 6.58
CA HIS A 295 56.13 -19.99 7.21
C HIS A 295 55.87 -18.72 8.05
N PRO A 296 56.24 -18.70 9.34
CA PRO A 296 56.21 -17.47 10.13
C PRO A 296 57.28 -16.50 9.63
N ILE A 297 56.95 -15.21 9.62
CA ILE A 297 57.85 -14.12 9.23
C ILE A 297 58.99 -14.05 10.27
N GLN A 298 60.21 -14.41 9.87
CA GLN A 298 61.41 -14.19 10.67
C GLN A 298 61.96 -12.78 10.35
N LEU A 299 61.86 -11.89 11.33
CA LEU A 299 62.52 -10.59 11.38
C LEU A 299 64.02 -10.85 11.69
N GLY A 300 64.85 -11.00 10.65
CA GLY A 300 66.23 -11.47 10.83
C GLY A 300 67.31 -10.81 9.97
N ASP A 301 66.97 -9.86 9.10
CA ASP A 301 67.96 -9.16 8.26
C ASP A 301 67.99 -7.67 8.58
N ILE A 302 68.42 -7.35 9.80
CA ILE A 302 69.00 -6.05 10.15
C ILE A 302 70.35 -6.34 10.79
N ALA A 303 71.39 -6.51 9.97
CA ALA A 303 72.76 -6.12 10.27
C ALA A 303 73.66 -6.56 9.11
N THR A 304 74.71 -5.77 8.87
CA THR A 304 75.87 -6.05 8.00
C THR A 304 75.76 -5.76 6.51
N GLU A 305 75.53 -4.49 6.17
CA GLU A 305 76.39 -3.83 5.19
C GLU A 305 77.02 -2.59 5.84
N ALA A 306 78.23 -2.78 6.38
CA ALA A 306 79.13 -1.70 6.76
C ALA A 306 80.55 -2.09 6.35
N LYS A 307 81.03 -1.54 5.24
CA LYS A 307 82.46 -1.40 4.97
C LYS A 307 82.71 -0.05 4.30
N ALA A 308 83.17 0.90 5.12
CA ALA A 308 83.81 2.17 4.74
C ALA A 308 85.29 1.89 4.32
N PRO A 309 86.12 2.88 3.88
CA PRO A 309 85.91 4.34 3.93
C PRO A 309 86.41 5.16 2.71
N GLU A 310 85.91 6.39 2.56
CA GLU A 310 86.74 7.55 2.17
C GLU A 310 86.08 8.87 2.63
N ALA A 311 86.91 9.87 2.91
CA ALA A 311 86.71 10.98 3.85
C ALA A 311 85.79 12.12 3.39
N THR A 312 85.16 12.85 4.33
CA THR A 312 85.45 14.27 4.66
C THR A 312 84.48 14.87 5.69
N ASP A 313 85.10 15.47 6.72
CA ASP A 313 84.75 16.54 7.66
C ASP A 313 83.32 17.08 7.91
N ALA A 314 82.97 17.03 9.21
CA ALA A 314 82.62 18.16 10.09
C ALA A 314 81.19 18.77 10.17
N LYS A 315 80.69 18.76 11.42
CA LYS A 315 79.94 19.83 12.15
C LYS A 315 78.43 20.00 11.89
N LYS A 316 77.59 19.63 12.89
CA LYS A 316 76.85 20.53 13.81
C LYS A 316 75.62 19.86 14.47
N GLU A 317 75.71 19.68 15.80
CA GLU A 317 74.70 20.01 16.82
C GLU A 317 73.82 21.22 16.44
N GLU A 318 72.59 21.46 16.90
CA GLU A 318 71.63 20.83 17.79
C GLU A 318 70.36 21.72 17.68
N LYS A 319 69.22 21.15 18.04
CA LYS A 319 68.08 21.80 18.73
C LYS A 319 66.97 22.52 17.96
N ALA A 320 65.77 22.14 18.42
CA ALA A 320 64.46 22.61 18.06
C ALA A 320 64.03 23.84 18.88
N LYS A 321 63.01 24.52 18.34
CA LYS A 321 61.91 25.23 19.04
C LYS A 321 62.23 26.52 19.82
N LYS A 322 61.67 27.63 19.30
CA LYS A 322 60.46 28.34 19.83
C LYS A 322 60.65 29.86 20.03
N SER A 323 59.85 30.58 19.23
CA SER A 323 59.25 31.93 19.32
C SER A 323 59.58 32.87 20.50
N GLU A 324 59.84 34.13 20.12
CA GLU A 324 59.28 35.41 20.63
C GLU A 324 59.28 35.68 22.14
N ASP A 325 59.48 36.89 22.65
CA ASP A 325 59.83 38.24 22.19
C ASP A 325 59.91 39.00 23.52
N ASP A 326 60.85 39.90 23.72
CA ASP A 326 60.68 41.01 24.66
C ASP A 326 61.81 42.02 24.48
N THR A 327 61.38 43.24 24.17
CA THR A 327 62.22 44.34 23.72
C THR A 327 62.52 45.27 24.89
N ALA A 328 63.78 45.72 24.96
CA ALA A 328 64.23 47.05 25.37
C ALA A 328 63.75 47.64 26.72
N ASN A 329 64.72 47.87 27.62
CA ASN A 329 65.04 49.25 28.01
C ASN A 329 66.51 49.40 28.42
N GLN A 330 67.02 50.59 28.16
CA GLN A 330 68.37 51.11 28.31
C GLN A 330 68.76 51.36 29.78
N GLY A 331 70.07 51.33 30.04
CA GLY A 331 70.73 52.39 30.82
C GLY A 331 71.62 51.99 32.00
N ILE A 332 72.92 52.29 31.83
CA ILE A 332 73.87 52.87 32.79
C ILE A 332 74.80 51.90 33.58
N ASP A 333 76.11 52.24 33.53
CA ASP A 333 77.37 51.71 34.12
C ASP A 333 77.91 50.34 33.63
N GLU A 334 79.14 50.17 33.13
CA GLU A 334 80.33 51.02 32.91
C GLU A 334 81.10 50.54 31.65
N THR A 335 81.56 51.54 30.87
CA THR A 335 82.60 51.64 29.81
C THR A 335 82.81 50.52 28.79
#